data_AF-A0A2P2DIB9-F1
#
_entry.id   AF-A0A2P2DIB9-F1
#
_cell.length_a   1.000
_cell.length_b   1.000
_cell.length_c   1.000
_cell.angle_alpha   90.00
_cell.angle_beta   90.00
_cell.angle_gamma   90.00
#
_symmetry.space_group_name_H-M   'P 1'
#
loop_
_entity.id
_entity.type
_entity.pdbx_description
1 polymer ?
#
loop_
_entity_poly.entity_id
_entity_poly.type
_entity_poly.pdbx_seq_one_letter_code
_entity_poly.pdbx_strand_id
1 'polypeptide(L)'
;MEKRINYYTPELTEYSIINFSIIGKALCVATYFDKICKNFLLALVIKYPQYFKEKFKEFNNINLNSDELYSQIMKIADKINLDRCIKILSKINTENDKFIGFFGRFDKAREARNFIAHDLCLGYPENINKANFRAELAREIKENTSEIVNCLVLMEDLILSFNKEGMLPGIDKSSLVENIVSWVLDDEI
;
A
#
# COMPACT_ATOMS: atom_id res chain seq x y z
N MET A 1 -8.74 44.82 0.50
CA MET A 1 -8.02 43.89 -0.41
C MET A 1 -8.82 42.62 -0.50
N GLU A 2 -9.55 42.41 -1.59
CA GLU A 2 -10.18 41.12 -1.87
C GLU A 2 -9.09 40.10 -2.24
N LYS A 3 -8.99 39.00 -1.48
CA LYS A 3 -8.15 37.86 -1.86
C LYS A 3 -8.78 37.24 -3.11
N ARG A 4 -8.18 37.46 -4.28
CA ARG A 4 -8.54 36.71 -5.48
C ARG A 4 -8.14 35.25 -5.27
N ILE A 5 -9.12 34.36 -5.37
CA ILE A 5 -8.87 32.92 -5.46
C ILE A 5 -8.45 32.67 -6.90
N ASN A 6 -7.18 32.33 -7.11
CA ASN A 6 -6.70 31.88 -8.41
C ASN A 6 -7.09 30.41 -8.57
N TYR A 7 -8.02 30.13 -9.48
CA TYR A 7 -8.26 28.77 -9.95
C TYR A 7 -7.18 28.42 -10.97
N TYR A 8 -6.36 27.43 -10.66
CA TYR A 8 -5.44 26.85 -11.63
C TYR A 8 -6.07 25.56 -12.17
N THR A 9 -6.55 25.61 -13.40
CA THR A 9 -6.86 24.40 -14.16
C THR A 9 -5.61 24.06 -14.96
N PRO A 10 -4.97 22.89 -14.75
CA PRO A 10 -3.80 22.52 -15.53
C PRO A 10 -4.16 22.47 -17.01
N GLU A 11 -3.43 23.23 -17.83
CA GLU A 11 -3.50 23.09 -19.28
C GLU A 11 -3.00 21.70 -19.67
N LEU A 12 -3.82 20.97 -20.44
CA LEU A 12 -3.45 19.66 -20.96
C LEU A 12 -2.47 19.83 -22.12
N THR A 13 -1.18 19.73 -21.80
CA THR A 13 -0.06 19.60 -22.74
C THR A 13 0.45 18.17 -22.78
N GLU A 14 1.20 17.80 -23.82
CA GLU A 14 1.88 16.49 -23.91
C GLU A 14 2.71 16.18 -22.65
N TYR A 15 3.45 17.16 -22.13
CA TYR A 15 4.20 17.03 -20.88
C TYR A 15 3.32 16.80 -19.66
N SER A 16 2.20 17.52 -19.57
CA SER A 16 1.24 17.31 -18.47
C SER A 16 0.61 15.92 -18.52
N ILE A 17 0.31 15.42 -19.73
CA ILE A 17 -0.31 14.10 -19.95
C ILE A 17 0.65 12.99 -19.52
N ILE A 18 1.94 13.09 -19.88
CA ILE A 18 2.97 12.12 -19.44
C ILE A 18 3.07 12.11 -17.91
N ASN A 19 3.17 13.29 -17.28
CA ASN A 19 3.27 13.38 -15.83
C ASN A 19 1.98 12.85 -15.13
N PHE A 20 0.80 13.11 -15.69
CA PHE A 20 -0.47 12.53 -15.21
C PHE A 20 -0.51 11.01 -15.38
N SER A 21 0.05 10.47 -16.46
CA SER A 21 0.16 9.03 -16.70
C SER A 21 1.02 8.38 -15.61
N ILE A 22 2.21 8.93 -15.34
CA ILE A 22 3.11 8.44 -14.28
C ILE A 22 2.43 8.45 -12.92
N ILE A 23 1.77 9.56 -12.57
CA ILE A 23 1.04 9.69 -11.29
C ILE A 23 -0.12 8.70 -11.23
N GLY A 24 -0.87 8.54 -12.32
CA GLY A 24 -1.97 7.57 -12.41
C GLY A 24 -1.49 6.15 -12.19
N LYS A 25 -0.40 5.74 -12.85
CA LYS A 25 0.24 4.42 -12.65
C LYS A 25 0.72 4.25 -11.20
N ALA A 26 1.34 5.28 -10.62
CA ALA A 26 1.76 5.25 -9.21
C ALA A 26 0.58 5.12 -8.24
N LEU A 27 -0.54 5.81 -8.51
CA LEU A 27 -1.77 5.73 -7.73
C LEU A 27 -2.40 4.33 -7.83
N CYS A 28 -2.31 3.66 -8.98
CA CYS A 28 -2.70 2.26 -9.13
C CYS A 28 -1.91 1.34 -8.18
N VAL A 29 -0.58 1.53 -8.07
CA VAL A 29 0.25 0.76 -7.12
C VAL A 29 -0.14 1.06 -5.67
N ALA A 30 -0.34 2.34 -5.33
CA ALA A 30 -0.73 2.76 -3.99
C ALA A 30 -2.10 2.19 -3.56
N THR A 31 -3.09 2.20 -4.45
CA THR A 31 -4.43 1.64 -4.19
C THR A 31 -4.44 0.11 -4.20
N TYR A 32 -3.56 -0.52 -4.97
CA TYR A 32 -3.36 -1.97 -4.90
C TYR A 32 -2.81 -2.38 -3.52
N PHE A 33 -1.84 -1.63 -2.98
CA PHE A 33 -1.32 -1.82 -1.63
C PHE A 33 -2.42 -1.81 -0.56
N ASP A 34 -3.37 -0.88 -0.67
CA ASP A 34 -4.53 -0.81 0.24
C ASP A 34 -5.36 -2.09 0.25
N LYS A 35 -5.60 -2.67 -0.93
CA LYS A 35 -6.31 -3.94 -1.08
C LYS A 35 -5.53 -5.09 -0.45
N ILE A 36 -4.22 -5.14 -0.68
CA ILE A 36 -3.36 -6.21 -0.14
C ILE A 36 -3.25 -6.11 1.37
N CYS A 37 -3.19 -4.91 1.96
CA CYS A 37 -3.22 -4.74 3.42
C CYS A 37 -4.45 -5.44 4.05
N LYS A 38 -5.64 -5.24 3.46
CA LYS A 38 -6.87 -5.87 3.95
C LYS A 38 -6.81 -7.39 3.84
N ASN A 39 -6.38 -7.91 2.70
CA ASN A 39 -6.25 -9.34 2.47
C ASN A 39 -5.22 -9.98 3.41
N PHE A 40 -4.11 -9.29 3.63
CA PHE A 40 -3.04 -9.73 4.53
C PHE A 40 -3.54 -9.80 5.98
N LEU A 41 -4.24 -8.75 6.45
CA LEU A 41 -4.87 -8.77 7.78
C LEU A 41 -5.85 -9.94 7.93
N LEU A 42 -6.69 -10.18 6.92
CA LEU A 42 -7.62 -11.32 6.89
C LEU A 42 -6.89 -12.66 7.04
N ALA A 43 -5.83 -12.88 6.25
CA ALA A 43 -5.03 -14.08 6.32
C ALA A 43 -4.41 -14.28 7.72
N LEU A 44 -3.92 -13.20 8.32
CA LEU A 44 -3.37 -13.24 9.67
C LEU A 44 -4.42 -13.58 10.74
N VAL A 45 -5.61 -12.99 10.65
CA VAL A 45 -6.70 -13.27 11.59
C VAL A 45 -7.16 -14.73 11.48
N ILE A 46 -7.27 -15.27 10.26
CA ILE A 46 -7.60 -16.68 10.04
C ILE A 46 -6.52 -17.60 10.61
N LYS A 47 -5.24 -17.24 10.43
CA LYS A 47 -4.13 -18.08 10.87
C LYS A 47 -3.88 -18.03 12.36
N TYR A 48 -4.11 -16.87 12.99
CA TYR A 48 -3.81 -16.60 14.39
C TYR A 48 -5.02 -16.00 15.13
N PRO A 49 -6.21 -16.63 15.09
CA PRO A 49 -7.44 -15.98 15.55
C PRO A 49 -7.45 -15.73 17.06
N GLN A 50 -6.78 -16.57 17.85
CA GLN A 50 -6.59 -16.35 19.30
C GLN A 50 -5.81 -15.06 19.57
N TYR A 51 -4.66 -14.86 18.89
CA TYR A 51 -3.83 -13.67 19.06
C TYR A 51 -4.62 -12.39 18.75
N PHE A 52 -5.36 -12.38 17.64
CA PHE A 52 -6.16 -11.21 17.26
C PHE A 52 -7.29 -10.95 18.24
N LYS A 53 -7.98 -12.00 18.71
CA LYS A 53 -9.03 -11.91 19.73
C LYS A 53 -8.53 -11.35 21.06
N GLU A 54 -7.31 -11.68 21.48
CA GLU A 54 -6.75 -11.20 22.75
C GLU A 54 -6.23 -9.77 22.67
N LYS A 55 -5.61 -9.40 21.54
CA LYS A 55 -4.88 -8.13 21.40
C LYS A 55 -5.74 -6.99 20.81
N PHE A 56 -6.79 -7.31 20.06
CA PHE A 56 -7.55 -6.31 19.29
C PHE A 56 -9.06 -6.42 19.53
N LYS A 57 -9.64 -5.33 20.07
CA LYS A 57 -11.06 -5.25 20.46
C LYS A 57 -12.03 -5.59 19.32
N GLU A 58 -11.62 -5.30 18.09
CA GLU A 58 -12.34 -5.59 16.85
C GLU A 58 -12.69 -7.09 16.70
N PHE A 59 -11.86 -7.96 17.27
CA PHE A 59 -11.96 -9.42 17.11
C PHE A 59 -12.40 -10.15 18.40
N ASN A 60 -12.66 -9.42 19.49
CA ASN A 60 -13.02 -10.02 20.79
C ASN A 60 -14.26 -10.93 20.73
N ASN A 61 -15.20 -10.62 19.85
CA ASN A 61 -16.47 -11.34 19.72
C ASN A 61 -16.35 -12.62 18.88
N ILE A 62 -15.17 -12.93 18.33
CA ILE A 62 -14.96 -14.16 17.57
C ILE A 62 -15.10 -15.36 18.51
N ASN A 63 -15.99 -16.29 18.15
CA ASN A 63 -16.07 -17.60 18.78
C ASN A 63 -15.18 -18.59 18.02
N LEU A 64 -14.05 -18.95 18.62
CA LEU A 64 -13.03 -19.82 18.03
C LEU A 64 -13.48 -21.28 17.86
N ASN A 65 -14.49 -21.70 18.62
CA ASN A 65 -15.02 -23.06 18.59
C ASN A 65 -16.26 -23.18 17.68
N SER A 66 -16.60 -22.13 16.94
CA SER A 66 -17.77 -22.11 16.07
C SER A 66 -17.42 -22.63 14.68
N ASP A 67 -18.30 -23.45 14.11
CA ASP A 67 -18.25 -23.86 12.70
C ASP A 67 -18.36 -22.66 11.74
N GLU A 68 -18.82 -21.50 12.24
CA GLU A 68 -18.95 -20.25 11.48
C GLU A 68 -17.75 -19.31 11.64
N LEU A 69 -16.63 -19.76 12.21
CA LEU A 69 -15.44 -18.93 12.48
C LEU A 69 -15.00 -18.11 11.26
N TYR A 70 -14.94 -18.74 10.09
CA TYR A 70 -14.56 -18.05 8.84
C TYR A 70 -15.55 -16.94 8.48
N SER A 71 -16.86 -17.21 8.58
CA SER A 71 -17.91 -16.21 8.30
C SER A 71 -17.86 -15.04 9.28
N GLN A 72 -17.56 -15.30 10.57
CA GLN A 72 -17.37 -14.25 11.57
C GLN A 72 -16.18 -13.35 11.23
N ILE A 73 -15.05 -13.94 10.83
CA ILE A 73 -13.86 -13.19 10.43
C ILE A 73 -14.14 -12.32 9.20
N MET A 74 -14.80 -12.88 8.17
CA MET A 74 -15.16 -12.13 6.96
C MET A 74 -16.08 -10.94 7.28
N LYS A 75 -17.10 -11.13 8.10
CA LYS A 75 -18.01 -10.05 8.53
C LYS A 75 -17.29 -8.92 9.29
N ILE A 76 -16.24 -9.24 10.04
CA ILE A 76 -15.42 -8.24 10.73
C ILE A 76 -14.54 -7.52 9.71
N ALA A 77 -13.91 -8.24 8.79
CA ALA A 77 -13.07 -7.66 7.76
C ALA A 77 -13.81 -6.69 6.83
N ASP A 78 -15.06 -7.00 6.46
CA ASP A 78 -15.92 -6.11 5.67
C ASP A 78 -16.18 -4.77 6.37
N LYS A 79 -16.16 -4.76 7.71
CA LYS A 79 -16.38 -3.57 8.54
C LYS A 79 -15.09 -2.81 8.86
N ILE A 80 -13.92 -3.43 8.66
CA ILE A 80 -12.62 -2.79 8.90
C ILE A 80 -12.28 -1.94 7.68
N ASN A 81 -12.38 -0.62 7.86
CA ASN A 81 -11.87 0.31 6.86
C ASN A 81 -10.33 0.25 6.77
N LEU A 82 -9.79 0.80 5.70
CA LEU A 82 -8.36 0.72 5.41
C LEU A 82 -7.50 1.35 6.53
N ASP A 83 -7.84 2.54 7.00
CA ASP A 83 -7.15 3.20 8.11
C ASP A 83 -7.04 2.32 9.35
N ARG A 84 -8.12 1.60 9.66
CA ARG A 84 -8.16 0.70 10.80
C ARG A 84 -7.36 -0.57 10.55
N CYS A 85 -7.39 -1.11 9.33
CA CYS A 85 -6.51 -2.21 8.91
C CYS A 85 -5.05 -1.84 9.08
N ILE A 86 -4.63 -0.69 8.55
CA ILE A 86 -3.28 -0.16 8.66
C ILE A 86 -2.88 0.02 10.13
N LYS A 87 -3.75 0.58 10.97
CA LYS A 87 -3.50 0.72 12.41
C LYS A 87 -3.32 -0.61 13.14
N ILE A 88 -4.07 -1.64 12.75
CA ILE A 88 -3.92 -2.98 13.32
C ILE A 88 -2.57 -3.56 12.88
N LEU A 89 -2.25 -3.52 11.59
CA LEU A 89 -0.99 -4.02 11.04
C LEU A 89 0.24 -3.31 11.64
N SER A 90 0.21 -1.98 11.80
CA SER A 90 1.26 -1.22 12.49
C SER A 90 1.35 -1.54 14.00
N LYS A 91 0.33 -2.16 14.61
CA LYS A 91 0.36 -2.56 16.03
C LYS A 91 0.81 -4.00 16.25
N ILE A 92 1.01 -4.77 15.18
CA ILE A 92 1.59 -6.10 15.25
C ILE A 92 3.10 -5.89 15.55
N ASN A 93 3.41 -5.62 16.82
CA ASN A 93 4.77 -5.36 17.29
C ASN A 93 5.33 -6.53 18.12
N THR A 94 6.56 -6.90 17.74
CA THR A 94 7.72 -7.46 18.48
C THR A 94 7.65 -8.70 19.38
N GLU A 95 6.51 -9.24 19.77
CA GLU A 95 6.49 -10.42 20.70
C GLU A 95 6.41 -11.78 20.00
N ASN A 96 6.27 -11.79 18.67
CA ASN A 96 6.21 -13.01 17.88
C ASN A 96 7.30 -12.95 16.81
N ASP A 97 8.35 -13.75 16.96
CA ASP A 97 9.56 -13.77 16.12
C ASP A 97 9.28 -13.84 14.61
N LYS A 98 8.07 -14.30 14.25
CA LYS A 98 7.58 -14.42 12.88
C LYS A 98 7.37 -13.08 12.15
N PHE A 99 7.34 -11.93 12.84
CA PHE A 99 7.00 -10.63 12.22
C PHE A 99 8.08 -9.52 12.39
N ILE A 100 9.24 -9.84 12.97
CA ILE A 100 10.25 -8.85 13.39
C ILE A 100 10.76 -7.97 12.22
N GLY A 101 10.74 -8.46 10.98
CA GLY A 101 11.15 -7.68 9.79
C GLY A 101 10.04 -6.90 9.09
N PHE A 102 8.77 -7.12 9.44
CA PHE A 102 7.62 -6.57 8.72
C PHE A 102 7.33 -5.11 9.08
N PHE A 103 7.40 -4.78 10.36
CA PHE A 103 6.89 -3.51 10.88
C PHE A 103 7.59 -2.27 10.27
N GLY A 104 8.92 -2.23 10.29
CA GLY A 104 9.68 -1.11 9.74
C GLY A 104 9.52 -0.94 8.22
N ARG A 105 9.20 -2.01 7.49
CA ARG A 105 8.90 -1.97 6.05
C ARG A 105 7.47 -1.50 5.79
N PHE A 106 6.53 -1.93 6.62
CA PHE A 106 5.14 -1.53 6.52
C PHE A 106 4.94 -0.03 6.76
N ASP A 107 5.58 0.54 7.77
CA ASP A 107 5.44 1.97 8.07
C ASP A 107 6.00 2.85 6.94
N LYS A 108 7.14 2.47 6.35
CA LYS A 108 7.70 3.15 5.17
C LYS A 108 6.77 3.07 3.97
N ALA A 109 6.22 1.89 3.68
CA ALA A 109 5.26 1.72 2.60
C ALA A 109 3.97 2.53 2.82
N ARG A 110 3.51 2.64 4.07
CA ARG A 110 2.36 3.46 4.47
C ARG A 110 2.62 4.94 4.22
N GLU A 111 3.79 5.44 4.61
CA GLU A 111 4.21 6.83 4.35
C GLU A 111 4.31 7.10 2.85
N ALA A 112 4.94 6.19 2.11
CA ALA A 112 5.06 6.30 0.66
C ALA A 112 3.72 6.30 -0.07
N ARG A 113 2.80 5.42 0.35
CA ARG A 113 1.42 5.39 -0.15
C ARG A 113 0.71 6.71 0.12
N ASN A 114 0.86 7.27 1.32
CA ASN A 114 0.22 8.55 1.66
C ASN A 114 0.80 9.71 0.85
N PHE A 115 2.11 9.72 0.63
CA PHE A 115 2.74 10.68 -0.25
C PHE A 115 2.14 10.64 -1.67
N ILE A 116 2.08 9.45 -2.29
CA ILE A 116 1.51 9.30 -3.63
C ILE A 116 0.02 9.67 -3.67
N ALA A 117 -0.78 9.17 -2.71
CA ALA A 117 -2.22 9.32 -2.75
C ALA A 117 -2.71 10.72 -2.34
N HIS A 118 -1.94 11.45 -1.52
CA HIS A 118 -2.35 12.74 -0.97
C HIS A 118 -1.41 13.86 -1.41
N ASP A 119 -0.15 13.82 -0.99
CA ASP A 119 0.76 14.96 -1.14
C ASP A 119 1.06 15.26 -2.61
N LEU A 120 1.30 14.20 -3.39
CA LEU A 120 1.60 14.30 -4.81
C LEU A 120 0.38 14.75 -5.63
N CYS A 121 -0.79 14.21 -5.32
CA CYS A 121 -2.04 14.58 -6.00
C CYS A 121 -2.52 16.01 -5.66
N LEU A 122 -2.19 16.53 -4.47
CA LEU A 122 -2.59 17.87 -4.02
C LEU A 122 -1.62 18.98 -4.47
N GLY A 123 -0.31 18.73 -4.51
CA GLY A 123 0.72 19.72 -4.87
C GLY A 123 0.90 19.96 -6.38
N TYR A 124 0.19 19.21 -7.21
CA TYR A 124 0.38 19.13 -8.66
C TYR A 124 -0.04 20.36 -9.49
N PRO A 125 -1.10 21.13 -9.14
CA PRO A 125 -1.51 22.28 -9.94
C PRO A 125 -0.39 23.32 -10.11
N GLU A 126 0.49 23.52 -9.12
CA GLU A 126 1.37 24.69 -9.11
C GLU A 126 2.75 24.47 -9.78
N ASN A 127 3.17 23.21 -10.00
CA ASN A 127 4.57 22.89 -10.33
C ASN A 127 4.80 22.13 -11.65
N ILE A 128 3.74 21.69 -12.33
CA ILE A 128 3.80 20.80 -13.51
C ILE A 128 4.63 21.35 -14.68
N ASN A 129 4.79 22.68 -14.77
CA ASN A 129 5.46 23.37 -15.87
C ASN A 129 6.93 23.77 -15.55
N LYS A 130 7.48 23.40 -14.39
CA LYS A 130 8.88 23.72 -14.05
C LYS A 130 9.84 22.77 -14.76
N ALA A 131 10.93 23.30 -15.32
CA ALA A 131 11.90 22.54 -16.13
C ALA A 131 12.50 21.31 -15.43
N ASN A 132 12.64 21.33 -14.09
CA ASN A 132 13.19 20.21 -13.31
C ASN A 132 12.12 19.29 -12.70
N PHE A 133 10.84 19.62 -12.84
CA PHE A 133 9.76 18.92 -12.17
C PHE A 133 9.68 17.45 -12.56
N ARG A 134 9.91 17.11 -13.83
CA ARG A 134 9.83 15.71 -14.30
C ARG A 134 10.90 14.82 -13.66
N ALA A 135 12.13 15.32 -13.51
CA ALA A 135 13.21 14.55 -12.89
C ALA A 135 12.98 14.37 -11.37
N GLU A 136 12.47 15.40 -10.71
CA GLU A 136 12.08 15.36 -9.30
C GLU A 136 10.92 14.40 -9.07
N LEU A 137 9.86 14.51 -9.87
CA LEU A 137 8.70 13.62 -9.87
C LEU A 137 9.14 12.16 -10.08
N ALA A 138 9.98 11.89 -11.09
CA ALA A 138 10.45 10.54 -11.37
C ALA A 138 11.25 9.96 -10.20
N ARG A 139 12.09 10.77 -9.54
CA ARG A 139 12.85 10.34 -8.35
C ARG A 139 11.93 10.03 -7.18
N GLU A 140 10.99 10.91 -6.87
CA GLU A 140 10.05 10.72 -5.76
C GLU A 140 9.13 9.52 -6.00
N ILE A 141 8.58 9.38 -7.22
CA ILE A 141 7.79 8.22 -7.60
C ILE A 141 8.60 6.93 -7.50
N LYS A 142 9.84 6.92 -7.98
CA LYS A 142 10.73 5.77 -7.86
C LYS A 142 10.91 5.34 -6.41
N GLU A 143 11.28 6.28 -5.54
CA GLU A 143 11.53 6.02 -4.11
C GLU A 143 10.28 5.47 -3.43
N ASN A 144 9.14 6.14 -3.61
CA ASN A 144 7.89 5.77 -2.93
C ASN A 144 7.26 4.48 -3.48
N THR A 145 7.22 4.30 -4.80
CA THR A 145 6.74 3.05 -5.42
C THR A 145 7.61 1.88 -4.99
N SER A 146 8.93 2.05 -4.89
CA SER A 146 9.84 0.99 -4.42
C SER A 146 9.52 0.54 -2.99
N GLU A 147 9.30 1.48 -2.05
CA GLU A 147 8.95 1.13 -0.67
C GLU A 147 7.62 0.36 -0.60
N ILE A 148 6.62 0.78 -1.39
CA ILE A 148 5.34 0.07 -1.47
C ILE A 148 5.52 -1.36 -2.00
N VAL A 149 6.19 -1.54 -3.13
CA VAL A 149 6.37 -2.86 -3.75
C VAL A 149 7.21 -3.78 -2.89
N ASN A 150 8.28 -3.28 -2.25
CA ASN A 150 9.07 -4.05 -1.30
C ASN A 150 8.20 -4.61 -0.15
N CYS A 151 7.26 -3.80 0.36
CA CYS A 151 6.35 -4.26 1.40
C CYS A 151 5.32 -5.27 0.87
N LEU A 152 4.81 -5.10 -0.36
CA LEU A 152 3.93 -6.07 -1.01
C LEU A 152 4.59 -7.45 -1.12
N VAL A 153 5.83 -7.50 -1.60
CA VAL A 153 6.62 -8.74 -1.70
C VAL A 153 6.78 -9.38 -0.32
N LEU A 154 7.07 -8.59 0.71
CA LEU A 154 7.20 -9.11 2.06
C LEU A 154 5.87 -9.66 2.63
N MET A 155 4.74 -9.02 2.35
CA MET A 155 3.42 -9.54 2.76
C MET A 155 3.12 -10.88 2.10
N GLU A 156 3.42 -11.00 0.81
CA GLU A 156 3.25 -12.24 0.06
C GLU A 156 4.11 -13.36 0.64
N ASP A 157 5.37 -13.06 0.97
CA ASP A 157 6.30 -14.02 1.60
C ASP A 157 5.82 -14.54 2.93
N LEU A 158 5.25 -13.65 3.75
CA LEU A 158 4.68 -14.02 5.02
C LEU A 158 3.46 -14.93 4.82
N ILE A 159 2.59 -14.65 3.85
CA ILE A 159 1.44 -15.51 3.53
C ILE A 159 1.90 -16.91 3.09
N LEU A 160 2.82 -16.99 2.13
CA LEU A 160 3.33 -18.27 1.61
C LEU A 160 3.99 -19.08 2.73
N SER A 161 4.78 -18.41 3.58
CA SER A 161 5.37 -19.01 4.78
C SER A 161 4.30 -19.54 5.76
N PHE A 162 3.17 -18.85 5.94
CA PHE A 162 2.09 -19.35 6.80
C PHE A 162 1.38 -20.55 6.22
N ASN A 163 1.22 -20.60 4.89
CA ASN A 163 0.55 -21.70 4.20
C ASN A 163 1.45 -22.93 4.03
N LYS A 164 2.76 -22.81 4.35
CA LYS A 164 3.78 -23.82 3.99
C LYS A 164 3.82 -24.08 2.48
N GLU A 165 3.45 -23.06 1.71
CA GLU A 165 3.55 -23.08 0.26
C GLU A 165 4.98 -22.68 -0.10
N GLY A 166 5.55 -23.37 -1.09
CA GLY A 166 6.80 -22.91 -1.70
C GLY A 166 6.58 -21.55 -2.35
N MET A 167 7.66 -20.79 -2.55
CA MET A 167 7.58 -19.57 -3.35
C MET A 167 6.91 -19.85 -4.68
N LEU A 168 6.05 -18.94 -5.15
CA LEU A 168 5.46 -19.06 -6.48
C LEU A 168 6.59 -19.23 -7.51
N PRO A 169 6.60 -20.34 -8.27
CA PRO A 169 7.66 -20.58 -9.24
C PRO A 169 7.60 -19.52 -10.33
N GLY A 170 8.73 -18.87 -10.61
CA GLY A 170 8.90 -17.95 -11.74
C GLY A 170 8.85 -16.46 -11.42
N ILE A 171 8.66 -16.04 -10.16
CA ILE A 171 8.75 -14.63 -9.77
C ILE A 171 10.13 -14.36 -9.17
N ASP A 172 11.01 -13.72 -9.94
CA ASP A 172 12.21 -13.10 -9.40
C ASP A 172 11.82 -11.80 -8.67
N LYS A 173 11.75 -11.87 -7.33
CA LYS A 173 11.38 -10.75 -6.47
C LYS A 173 12.29 -9.54 -6.61
N SER A 174 13.58 -9.76 -6.88
CA SER A 174 14.53 -8.67 -7.14
C SER A 174 14.11 -7.88 -8.37
N SER A 175 13.65 -8.60 -9.41
CA SER A 175 13.19 -7.98 -10.66
C SER A 175 11.81 -7.33 -10.54
N LEU A 176 10.95 -7.79 -9.62
CA LEU A 176 9.57 -7.31 -9.53
C LEU A 176 9.49 -5.82 -9.16
N VAL A 177 10.32 -5.37 -8.21
CA VAL A 177 10.39 -3.96 -7.82
C VAL A 177 10.82 -3.11 -9.01
N GLU A 178 11.90 -3.52 -9.69
CA GLU A 178 12.44 -2.81 -10.85
C GLU A 178 11.44 -2.75 -12.00
N ASN A 179 10.76 -3.86 -12.29
CA ASN A 179 9.75 -3.96 -13.36
C ASN A 179 8.56 -3.04 -13.08
N ILE A 180 8.02 -3.03 -11.86
CA ILE A 180 6.89 -2.16 -11.50
C ILE A 180 7.31 -0.69 -11.53
N VAL A 181 8.47 -0.35 -10.97
CA VAL A 181 9.00 1.02 -11.01
C VAL A 181 9.22 1.47 -12.46
N SER A 182 9.81 0.62 -13.30
CA SER A 182 10.03 0.92 -14.72
C SER A 182 8.70 1.16 -15.43
N TRP A 183 7.70 0.31 -15.20
CA TRP A 183 6.36 0.47 -15.78
C TRP A 183 5.68 1.76 -15.32
N VAL A 184 5.81 2.14 -14.04
CA VAL A 184 5.24 3.39 -13.52
C VAL A 184 5.89 4.61 -14.16
N LEU A 185 7.21 4.58 -14.36
CA LEU A 185 7.97 5.71 -14.94
C LEU A 185 7.96 5.74 -16.47
N ASP A 186 7.47 4.67 -17.09
CA ASP A 186 7.33 4.56 -18.53
C ASP A 186 6.44 5.66 -19.09
N ASP A 187 6.96 6.39 -20.07
CA ASP A 187 6.27 7.49 -20.75
C ASP A 187 5.51 7.05 -21.99
N GLU A 188 5.51 5.75 -22.32
CA GLU A 188 4.54 5.17 -23.25
C GLU A 188 3.11 5.25 -22.67
N ILE A 189 2.21 5.83 -23.47
CA ILE A 189 0.76 6.05 -23.19
C ILE A 189 -0.06 5.07 -24.03
#